data_AF-A0A062IS76-F1
#
_entry.id   AF-A0A062IS76-F1
#
_cell.length_a   1.000
_cell.length_b   1.000
_cell.length_c   1.000
_cell.angle_alpha   90.00
_cell.angle_beta   90.00
_cell.angle_gamma   90.00
#
_symmetry.space_group_name_H-M   'P 1'
#
loop_
_entity.id
_entity.type
_entity.pdbx_description
1 polymer ?
#
loop_
_entity_poly.entity_id
_entity_poly.type
_entity_poly.pdbx_seq_one_letter_code
_entity_poly.pdbx_strand_id
1 'polypeptide(L)'
;MKNLESLIPFIKTYAGETVGSLIVLVLIILTVYKTIFDSGLFQHLFILIRFRRWKIDKEIKEVTELINQGGLNEYVKNKYIDKRRALYLQKQLLTKEDRIEILDILSSYEDEKKAVRLFDSCKKVLEYCPNKKTLDFKTGYHTTPAQAEKHKSIVFYTYWILALPAAAWVLYEYYRLLFKQPPNTDSNLYVLFIFGLYTGWVFLVAFCLRYFLKRANACELLGMKKIKMTKLIY
;
A
#
# COMPACT_ATOMS: atom_id res chain seq x y z
N MET A 1 -51.67 -8.89 -28.17
CA MET A 1 -50.65 -9.93 -27.93
C MET A 1 -49.62 -9.98 -29.06
N LYS A 2 -48.77 -8.96 -29.18
CA LYS A 2 -47.58 -8.94 -30.06
C LYS A 2 -46.55 -8.13 -29.29
N ASN A 3 -45.52 -8.76 -28.71
CA ASN A 3 -44.27 -8.13 -28.22
C ASN A 3 -43.38 -9.08 -27.41
N LEU A 4 -43.88 -10.23 -26.94
CA LEU A 4 -43.05 -11.15 -26.13
C LEU A 4 -42.08 -11.98 -26.99
N GLU A 5 -42.54 -12.44 -28.16
CA GLU A 5 -41.75 -13.28 -29.07
C GLU A 5 -40.61 -12.53 -29.75
N SER A 6 -40.72 -11.20 -29.91
CA SER A 6 -39.65 -10.35 -30.45
C SER A 6 -38.62 -9.92 -29.40
N LEU A 7 -38.95 -10.01 -28.10
CA LEU A 7 -38.03 -9.71 -26.99
C LEU A 7 -37.06 -10.86 -26.71
N ILE A 8 -37.48 -12.11 -26.88
CA ILE A 8 -36.66 -13.29 -26.65
C ILE A 8 -35.39 -13.31 -27.51
N PRO A 9 -35.44 -13.12 -28.84
CA PRO A 9 -34.23 -13.05 -29.65
C PRO A 9 -33.38 -11.83 -29.28
N PHE A 10 -33.99 -10.67 -29.01
CA PHE A 10 -33.26 -9.45 -28.62
C PHE A 10 -32.47 -9.62 -27.31
N ILE A 11 -33.09 -10.23 -26.29
CA ILE A 11 -32.45 -10.57 -25.01
C ILE A 11 -31.37 -11.61 -25.23
N LYS A 12 -31.59 -12.62 -26.07
CA LYS A 12 -30.61 -13.68 -26.34
C LYS A 12 -29.38 -13.14 -27.09
N THR A 13 -29.57 -12.20 -28.01
CA THR A 13 -28.47 -11.54 -28.74
C THR A 13 -27.69 -10.58 -27.84
N TYR A 14 -28.36 -9.71 -27.08
CA TYR A 14 -27.68 -8.78 -26.16
C TYR A 14 -27.05 -9.49 -24.95
N ALA A 15 -27.71 -10.50 -24.38
CA ALA A 15 -27.13 -11.34 -23.33
C ALA A 15 -25.96 -12.18 -23.88
N GLY A 16 -26.06 -12.68 -25.11
CA GLY A 16 -24.97 -13.39 -25.79
C GLY A 16 -23.77 -12.49 -26.06
N GLU A 17 -23.98 -11.25 -26.51
CA GLU A 17 -22.91 -10.25 -26.73
C GLU A 17 -22.30 -9.75 -25.41
N THR A 18 -23.10 -9.54 -24.37
CA THR A 18 -22.57 -9.15 -23.04
C THR A 18 -21.82 -10.28 -22.36
N VAL A 19 -22.31 -11.52 -22.41
CA VAL A 19 -21.58 -12.69 -21.88
C VAL A 19 -20.32 -12.98 -22.72
N GLY A 20 -20.42 -12.88 -24.04
CA GLY A 20 -19.28 -13.06 -24.96
C GLY A 20 -18.19 -12.01 -24.76
N SER A 21 -18.56 -10.73 -24.62
CA SER A 21 -17.60 -9.67 -24.32
C SER A 21 -16.97 -9.82 -22.93
N LEU A 22 -17.71 -10.31 -21.94
CA LEU A 22 -17.18 -10.61 -20.60
C LEU A 22 -16.17 -11.77 -20.64
N ILE A 23 -16.44 -12.82 -21.42
CA ILE A 23 -15.50 -13.94 -21.65
C ILE A 23 -14.24 -13.46 -22.37
N VAL A 24 -14.38 -12.63 -23.40
CA VAL A 24 -13.23 -12.04 -24.12
C VAL A 24 -12.39 -11.16 -23.19
N LEU A 25 -13.04 -10.37 -22.33
CA LEU A 25 -12.36 -9.51 -21.37
C LEU A 25 -11.63 -10.33 -20.29
N VAL A 26 -12.23 -11.44 -19.82
CA VAL A 26 -11.57 -12.40 -18.93
C VAL A 26 -10.38 -13.07 -19.61
N LEU A 27 -10.50 -13.45 -20.88
CA LEU A 27 -9.40 -14.05 -21.67
C LEU A 27 -8.26 -13.06 -21.87
N ILE A 28 -8.55 -11.79 -22.15
CA ILE A 28 -7.54 -10.71 -22.27
C ILE A 28 -6.84 -10.50 -20.92
N ILE A 29 -7.58 -10.44 -19.81
CA ILE A 29 -6.99 -10.34 -18.48
C ILE A 29 -6.10 -11.54 -18.18
N LEU A 30 -6.54 -12.77 -18.50
CA LEU A 30 -5.75 -13.99 -18.30
C LEU A 30 -4.49 -14.02 -19.18
N THR A 31 -4.58 -13.59 -20.43
CA THR A 31 -3.40 -13.52 -21.31
C THR A 31 -2.44 -12.47 -20.80
N VAL A 32 -2.89 -11.24 -20.53
CA VAL A 32 -2.04 -10.18 -19.94
C VAL A 32 -1.42 -10.65 -18.62
N TYR A 33 -2.18 -11.30 -17.75
CA TYR A 33 -1.68 -11.88 -16.50
C TYR A 33 -0.59 -12.93 -16.76
N LYS A 34 -0.80 -13.83 -17.72
CA LYS A 34 0.18 -14.84 -18.12
C LYS A 34 1.44 -14.20 -18.69
N THR A 35 1.31 -13.21 -19.57
CA THR A 35 2.47 -12.49 -20.15
C THR A 35 3.26 -11.76 -19.07
N ILE A 36 2.60 -11.15 -18.08
CA ILE A 36 3.28 -10.52 -16.93
C ILE A 36 3.97 -11.58 -16.06
N PHE A 37 3.34 -12.75 -15.86
CA PHE A 37 3.94 -13.83 -15.08
C PHE A 37 5.16 -14.44 -15.79
N ASP A 38 5.05 -14.72 -17.09
CA ASP A 38 6.11 -15.29 -17.94
C ASP A 38 7.25 -14.30 -18.18
N SER A 39 7.00 -12.98 -18.12
CA SER A 39 8.04 -11.94 -18.24
C SER A 39 9.08 -11.94 -17.11
N GLY A 40 8.90 -12.76 -16.07
CA GLY A 40 9.82 -12.82 -14.93
C GLY A 40 9.77 -11.59 -14.01
N LEU A 41 8.89 -10.61 -14.28
CA LEU A 41 8.70 -9.42 -13.42
C LEU A 41 8.41 -9.81 -11.96
N PHE A 42 7.59 -10.84 -11.73
CA PHE A 42 7.34 -11.37 -10.40
C PHE A 42 8.57 -12.02 -9.75
N GLN A 43 9.42 -12.70 -10.53
CA GLN A 43 10.68 -13.26 -10.03
C GLN A 43 11.64 -12.14 -9.62
N HIS A 44 11.77 -11.07 -10.42
CA HIS A 44 12.57 -9.90 -10.05
C HIS A 44 12.03 -9.20 -8.79
N LEU A 45 10.71 -9.09 -8.63
CA LEU A 45 10.09 -8.55 -7.42
C LEU A 45 10.40 -9.42 -6.19
N PHE A 46 10.35 -10.75 -6.34
CA PHE A 46 10.66 -11.69 -5.26
C PHE A 46 12.14 -11.68 -4.89
N ILE A 47 13.03 -11.53 -5.87
CA ILE A 47 14.47 -11.37 -5.68
C ILE A 47 14.77 -10.11 -4.86
N LEU A 48 14.11 -8.98 -5.15
CA LEU A 48 14.28 -7.74 -4.37
C LEU A 48 13.92 -7.92 -2.90
N ILE A 49 12.82 -8.61 -2.59
CA ILE A 49 12.39 -8.88 -1.21
C ILE A 49 13.40 -9.80 -0.51
N ARG A 50 13.85 -10.85 -1.21
CA ARG A 50 14.80 -11.83 -0.67
C ARG A 50 16.18 -11.20 -0.44
N PHE A 51 16.64 -10.34 -1.35
CA PHE A 51 17.91 -9.64 -1.24
C PHE A 51 17.96 -8.71 -0.03
N ARG A 52 16.85 -8.01 0.25
CA ARG A 52 16.77 -7.15 1.43
C ARG A 52 16.87 -7.93 2.74
N ARG A 53 16.18 -9.08 2.84
CA ARG A 53 16.28 -9.95 4.02
C ARG A 53 17.69 -10.51 4.19
N TRP A 54 18.28 -10.98 3.08
CA TRP A 54 19.64 -11.50 3.07
C TRP A 54 20.67 -10.47 3.53
N LYS A 55 20.54 -9.20 3.10
CA LYS A 55 21.41 -8.12 3.54
C LYS A 55 21.36 -7.92 5.06
N ILE A 56 20.15 -7.88 5.64
CA ILE A 56 19.97 -7.74 7.09
C ILE A 56 20.59 -8.94 7.83
N ASP A 57 20.39 -10.16 7.33
CA ASP A 57 20.97 -11.36 7.92
C ASP A 57 22.50 -11.35 7.91
N LYS A 58 23.10 -10.84 6.83
CA LYS A 58 24.55 -10.66 6.73
C LYS A 58 25.07 -9.65 7.76
N GLU A 59 24.41 -8.50 7.89
CA GLU A 59 24.79 -7.47 8.87
C GLU A 59 24.65 -7.98 10.31
N ILE A 60 23.62 -8.76 10.63
CA ILE A 60 23.46 -9.40 11.94
C ILE A 60 24.63 -10.34 12.23
N LYS A 61 25.05 -11.14 11.24
CA LYS A 61 26.16 -12.07 11.38
C LYS A 61 27.48 -11.34 11.64
N GLU A 62 27.79 -10.32 10.85
CA GLU A 62 29.00 -9.48 11.01
C GLU A 62 29.05 -8.81 12.39
N VAL A 63 27.94 -8.21 12.83
CA VAL A 63 27.88 -7.59 14.17
C VAL A 63 28.03 -8.62 15.28
N THR A 64 27.49 -9.83 15.11
CA THR A 64 27.61 -10.90 16.10
C THR A 64 29.04 -11.43 16.19
N GLU A 65 29.73 -11.57 15.06
CA GLU A 65 31.15 -11.93 15.02
C GLU A 65 32.01 -10.86 15.72
N LEU A 66 31.74 -9.57 15.48
CA LEU A 66 32.43 -8.47 16.15
C LEU A 66 32.23 -8.51 17.67
N ILE A 67 31.00 -8.73 18.16
CA ILE A 67 30.73 -8.85 19.61
C ILE A 67 31.50 -10.01 20.24
N ASN A 68 31.67 -11.11 19.50
CA ASN A 68 32.32 -12.33 19.98
C ASN A 68 33.86 -12.25 19.94
N GLN A 69 34.43 -11.41 19.07
CA GLN A 69 35.86 -11.10 19.07
C GLN A 69 36.20 -10.27 20.32
N GLY A 70 36.62 -10.96 21.39
CA GLY A 70 36.79 -10.44 22.77
C GLY A 70 37.82 -9.33 23.00
N GLY A 71 38.18 -8.54 22.00
CA GLY A 71 39.10 -7.40 22.09
C GLY A 71 38.43 -6.02 22.14
N LEU A 72 37.09 -5.95 22.19
CA LEU A 72 36.36 -4.69 22.19
C LEU A 72 36.19 -4.11 23.60
N ASN A 73 36.39 -2.80 23.72
CA ASN A 73 36.01 -2.03 24.90
C ASN A 73 34.49 -2.23 25.20
N GLU A 74 34.13 -2.36 26.47
CA GLU A 74 32.78 -2.63 26.96
C GLU A 74 31.74 -1.64 26.41
N TYR A 75 32.09 -0.36 26.31
CA TYR A 75 31.23 0.65 25.68
C TYR A 75 30.91 0.33 24.22
N VAL A 76 31.93 -0.08 23.46
CA VAL A 76 31.80 -0.40 22.02
C VAL A 76 31.02 -1.71 21.84
N LYS A 77 31.23 -2.66 22.74
CA LYS A 77 30.47 -3.92 22.77
C LYS A 77 28.97 -3.67 22.99
N ASN A 78 28.61 -2.81 23.95
CA ASN A 78 27.20 -2.43 24.19
C ASN A 78 26.58 -1.75 22.97
N LYS A 79 27.31 -0.86 22.29
CA LYS A 79 26.86 -0.25 21.04
C LYS A 79 26.56 -1.27 19.93
N TYR A 80 27.38 -2.31 19.81
CA TYR A 80 27.12 -3.39 18.84
C TYR A 80 25.94 -4.27 19.25
N ILE A 81 25.75 -4.52 20.55
CA ILE A 81 24.58 -5.24 21.07
C ILE A 81 23.29 -4.47 20.72
N ASP A 82 23.26 -3.16 20.93
CA ASP A 82 22.12 -2.31 20.57
C ASP A 82 21.88 -2.32 19.06
N LYS A 83 22.94 -2.20 18.25
CA LYS A 83 22.83 -2.29 16.79
C LYS A 83 22.26 -3.64 16.33
N ARG A 84 22.71 -4.75 16.94
CA ARG A 84 22.20 -6.09 16.64
C ARG A 84 20.72 -6.19 16.99
N ARG A 85 20.31 -5.67 18.15
CA ARG A 85 18.90 -5.64 18.58
C ARG A 85 18.04 -4.84 17.60
N ALA A 86 18.50 -3.67 17.15
CA ALA A 86 17.81 -2.88 16.14
C ALA A 86 17.62 -3.65 14.83
N LEU A 87 18.65 -4.35 14.34
CA LEU A 87 18.56 -5.17 13.11
C LEU A 87 17.56 -6.33 13.24
N TYR A 88 17.51 -7.00 14.40
CA TYR A 88 16.50 -8.03 14.66
C TYR A 88 15.07 -7.47 14.64
N LEU A 89 14.84 -6.33 15.29
CA LEU A 89 13.54 -5.66 15.28
C LEU A 89 13.16 -5.19 13.88
N GLN A 90 14.11 -4.66 13.12
CA GLN A 90 13.91 -4.26 11.72
C GLN A 90 13.49 -5.46 10.85
N LYS A 91 14.11 -6.63 11.07
CA LYS A 91 13.76 -7.88 10.39
C LYS A 91 12.36 -8.37 10.78
N GLN A 92 12.02 -8.37 12.07
CA GLN A 92 10.72 -8.82 12.57
C GLN A 92 9.58 -7.92 12.08
N LEU A 93 9.75 -6.61 12.22
CA LEU A 93 8.75 -5.60 11.86
C LEU A 93 8.71 -5.31 10.36
N LEU A 94 9.66 -5.84 9.57
CA LEU A 94 9.80 -5.61 8.12
C LEU A 94 9.90 -4.12 7.72
N THR A 95 10.41 -3.27 8.61
CA THR A 95 10.50 -1.81 8.43
C THR A 95 11.87 -1.37 7.91
N LYS A 96 11.98 -0.13 7.42
CA LYS A 96 13.25 0.55 7.07
C LYS A 96 13.74 1.48 8.19
N GLU A 97 13.04 1.52 9.32
CA GLU A 97 13.42 2.36 10.45
C GLU A 97 14.67 1.78 11.12
N ASP A 98 15.60 2.67 11.49
CA ASP A 98 16.89 2.31 12.08
C ASP A 98 16.96 2.70 13.57
N ARG A 99 16.08 3.60 14.04
CA ARG A 99 16.05 4.06 15.42
C ARG A 99 15.46 3.00 16.34
N ILE A 100 16.28 2.48 17.25
CA ILE A 100 15.90 1.41 18.17
C ILE A 100 14.72 1.80 19.06
N GLU A 101 14.63 3.08 19.47
CA GLU A 101 13.57 3.56 20.36
C GLU A 101 12.21 3.52 19.67
N ILE A 102 12.17 3.84 18.38
CA ILE A 102 10.96 3.78 17.57
C ILE A 102 10.58 2.32 17.30
N LEU A 103 11.57 1.48 17.00
CA LEU A 103 11.37 0.04 16.80
C LEU A 103 10.79 -0.63 18.05
N ASP A 104 11.34 -0.33 19.24
CA ASP A 104 10.83 -0.83 20.52
C ASP A 104 9.38 -0.39 20.78
N ILE A 105 9.03 0.87 20.45
CA ILE A 105 7.65 1.35 20.53
C ILE A 105 6.77 0.57 19.56
N LEU A 106 7.20 0.36 18.31
CA LEU A 106 6.42 -0.34 17.30
C LEU A 106 6.17 -1.81 17.66
N SER A 107 7.15 -2.50 18.24
CA SER A 107 6.99 -3.87 18.76
C SER A 107 6.11 -3.95 20.00
N SER A 108 5.87 -2.83 20.70
CA SER A 108 5.03 -2.83 21.90
C SER A 108 3.52 -2.81 21.59
N TYR A 109 3.13 -2.62 20.33
CA TYR A 109 1.72 -2.62 19.93
C TYR A 109 1.18 -4.03 19.72
N GLU A 110 -0.11 -4.23 20.03
CA GLU A 110 -0.79 -5.52 19.86
C GLU A 110 -0.81 -5.99 18.39
N ASP A 111 -0.96 -5.04 17.45
CA ASP A 111 -0.84 -5.30 16.01
C ASP A 111 0.38 -4.58 15.42
N GLU A 112 1.54 -5.23 15.54
CA GLU A 112 2.82 -4.75 15.04
C GLU A 112 2.77 -4.40 13.54
N LYS A 113 2.10 -5.23 12.72
CA LYS A 113 2.05 -5.05 11.26
C LYS A 113 1.23 -3.83 10.87
N LYS A 114 0.13 -3.57 11.57
CA LYS A 114 -0.69 -2.38 11.35
C LYS A 114 0.02 -1.14 11.90
N ALA A 115 0.70 -1.24 13.05
CA ALA A 115 1.49 -0.15 13.62
C ALA A 115 2.60 0.31 12.67
N VAL A 116 3.38 -0.62 12.11
CA VAL A 116 4.45 -0.31 11.15
C VAL A 116 3.88 0.36 9.89
N ARG A 117 2.78 -0.18 9.33
CA ARG A 117 2.13 0.41 8.14
C ARG A 117 1.65 1.83 8.39
N LEU A 118 1.02 2.08 9.55
CA LEU A 118 0.59 3.42 9.94
C LEU A 118 1.80 4.34 10.11
N PHE A 119 2.83 3.90 10.83
CA PHE A 119 4.06 4.65 11.04
C PHE A 119 4.74 5.06 9.73
N ASP A 120 4.94 4.13 8.79
CA ASP A 120 5.54 4.45 7.48
C ASP A 120 4.76 5.52 6.72
N SER A 121 3.42 5.50 6.87
CA SER A 121 2.55 6.50 6.24
C SER A 121 2.63 7.88 6.92
N CYS A 122 2.84 7.93 8.24
CA CYS A 122 2.71 9.16 9.04
C CYS A 122 4.01 9.66 9.70
N LYS A 123 5.16 9.00 9.51
CA LYS A 123 6.45 9.36 10.14
C LYS A 123 6.87 10.82 9.99
N LYS A 124 6.39 11.53 8.94
CA LYS A 124 6.69 12.95 8.75
C LYS A 124 6.02 13.86 9.79
N VAL A 125 4.86 13.46 10.32
CA VAL A 125 4.06 14.24 11.29
C VAL A 125 4.25 13.80 12.75
N LEU A 126 5.01 12.71 12.97
CA LEU A 126 5.34 12.18 14.28
C LEU A 126 6.75 12.55 14.69
N GLU A 127 6.96 12.70 15.99
CA GLU A 127 8.24 12.89 16.64
C GLU A 127 8.39 11.96 17.83
N TYR A 128 9.62 11.54 18.11
CA TYR A 128 9.93 10.74 19.28
C TYR A 128 10.22 11.67 20.46
N CYS A 129 9.45 11.52 21.54
CA CYS A 129 9.67 12.28 22.78
C CYS A 129 10.53 11.47 23.76
N PRO A 130 11.81 11.84 23.99
CA PRO A 130 12.71 11.06 24.85
C PRO A 130 12.23 10.99 26.30
N ASN A 131 11.60 12.05 26.81
CA ASN A 131 11.11 12.12 28.20
C ASN A 131 9.99 11.12 28.50
N LYS A 132 9.11 10.86 27.52
CA LYS A 132 7.95 9.96 27.68
C LYS A 132 8.21 8.56 27.12
N LYS A 133 9.28 8.36 26.35
CA LYS A 133 9.53 7.15 25.54
C LYS A 133 8.32 6.78 24.68
N THR A 134 7.66 7.79 24.12
CA THR A 134 6.49 7.65 23.26
C THR A 134 6.65 8.47 22.00
N LEU A 135 5.95 8.06 20.94
CA LEU A 135 5.70 8.91 19.78
C LEU A 135 4.64 9.94 20.16
N ASP A 136 4.79 11.16 19.66
CA ASP A 136 3.80 12.23 19.76
C ASP A 136 3.72 12.99 18.43
N PHE A 137 2.72 13.85 18.29
CA PHE A 137 2.63 14.75 17.15
C PHE A 137 3.75 15.79 17.20
N LYS A 138 4.34 16.09 16.03
CA LYS A 138 5.13 17.31 15.86
C LYS A 138 4.29 18.54 16.15
N THR A 139 4.93 19.58 16.67
CA THR A 139 4.31 20.88 16.94
C THR A 139 3.56 21.39 15.71
N GLY A 140 2.29 21.76 15.87
CA GLY A 140 1.42 22.24 14.77
C GLY A 140 0.68 21.16 13.96
N TYR A 141 0.92 19.87 14.24
CA TYR A 141 0.23 18.75 13.56
C TYR A 141 -0.83 18.05 14.42
N HIS A 142 -1.04 18.53 15.65
CA HIS A 142 -1.99 17.95 16.59
C HIS A 142 -3.39 17.87 15.97
N THR A 143 -4.02 16.71 16.07
CA THR A 143 -5.37 16.44 15.55
C THR A 143 -6.12 15.60 16.57
N THR A 144 -7.39 15.93 16.83
CA THR A 144 -8.22 15.13 17.74
C THR A 144 -8.76 13.87 17.05
N PRO A 145 -9.11 12.81 17.80
CA PRO A 145 -9.67 11.58 17.21
C PRO A 145 -10.90 11.83 16.35
N ALA A 146 -11.82 12.68 16.81
CA ALA A 146 -13.02 13.04 16.06
C ALA A 146 -12.71 13.77 14.74
N GLN A 147 -11.72 14.67 14.74
CA GLN A 147 -11.26 15.34 13.52
C GLN A 147 -10.56 14.36 12.57
N ALA A 148 -9.79 13.40 13.10
CA ALA A 148 -9.14 12.36 12.32
C ALA A 148 -10.14 11.47 11.58
N GLU A 149 -11.19 11.01 12.26
CA GLU A 149 -12.27 10.23 11.61
C GLU A 149 -13.00 11.03 10.55
N LYS A 150 -13.34 12.30 10.84
CA LYS A 150 -13.95 13.19 9.86
C LYS A 150 -13.07 13.37 8.62
N HIS A 151 -11.76 13.56 8.79
CA HIS A 151 -10.82 13.67 7.68
C HIS A 151 -10.73 12.38 6.87
N LYS A 152 -10.76 11.20 7.50
CA LYS A 152 -10.79 9.90 6.77
C LYS A 152 -12.04 9.80 5.90
N SER A 153 -13.21 10.13 6.45
CA SER A 153 -14.47 10.10 5.71
C SER A 153 -14.47 11.11 4.56
N ILE A 154 -14.02 12.35 4.80
CA ILE A 154 -13.90 13.37 3.76
C ILE A 154 -13.01 12.86 2.63
N VAL A 155 -11.81 12.36 2.94
CA VAL A 155 -10.88 11.81 1.94
C VAL A 155 -11.52 10.69 1.14
N PHE A 156 -12.24 9.78 1.79
CA PHE A 156 -12.94 8.70 1.12
C PHE A 156 -14.00 9.22 0.15
N TYR A 157 -14.85 10.16 0.55
CA TYR A 157 -15.85 10.75 -0.34
C TYR A 157 -15.22 11.56 -1.47
N THR A 158 -14.18 12.35 -1.18
CA THR A 158 -13.46 13.13 -2.20
C THR A 158 -12.84 12.22 -3.26
N TYR A 159 -12.31 11.05 -2.89
CA TYR A 159 -11.81 10.08 -3.86
C TYR A 159 -12.89 9.66 -4.86
N TRP A 160 -14.05 9.24 -4.36
CA TRP A 160 -15.13 8.77 -5.23
C TRP A 160 -15.72 9.89 -6.08
N ILE A 161 -15.85 11.10 -5.54
CA ILE A 161 -16.32 12.28 -6.29
C ILE A 161 -15.37 12.62 -7.44
N LEU A 162 -14.06 12.45 -7.27
CA LEU A 162 -13.07 12.73 -8.32
C LEU A 162 -12.85 11.56 -9.29
N ALA A 163 -13.05 10.32 -8.84
CA ALA A 163 -12.81 9.12 -9.65
C ALA A 163 -14.04 8.69 -10.46
N LEU A 164 -15.25 8.76 -9.90
CA LEU A 164 -16.47 8.26 -10.56
C LEU A 164 -16.81 9.01 -11.86
N PRO A 165 -16.80 10.36 -11.91
CA PRO A 165 -17.08 11.07 -13.15
C PRO A 165 -16.05 10.74 -14.24
N ALA A 166 -14.77 10.60 -13.87
CA ALA A 166 -13.72 10.21 -14.80
C ALA A 166 -13.94 8.78 -15.32
N ALA A 167 -14.35 7.84 -14.45
CA ALA A 167 -14.67 6.47 -14.83
C ALA A 167 -15.89 6.43 -15.77
N ALA A 168 -16.94 7.19 -15.47
CA ALA A 168 -18.13 7.29 -16.31
C ALA A 168 -17.81 7.88 -17.69
N TRP A 169 -16.94 8.90 -17.75
CA TRP A 169 -16.45 9.47 -19.00
C TRP A 169 -15.69 8.44 -19.85
N VAL A 170 -14.78 7.68 -19.24
CA VAL A 170 -14.02 6.62 -19.93
C VAL A 170 -14.94 5.54 -20.47
N LEU A 171 -15.92 5.09 -19.68
CA LEU A 171 -16.92 4.12 -20.12
C LEU A 171 -17.77 4.64 -21.27
N TYR A 172 -18.15 5.93 -21.23
CA TYR A 172 -18.90 6.58 -22.30
C TYR A 172 -18.09 6.64 -23.60
N GLU A 173 -16.84 7.09 -23.53
CA GLU A 173 -15.94 7.15 -24.69
C GLU A 173 -15.68 5.77 -25.28
N TYR A 174 -15.46 4.77 -24.42
CA TYR A 174 -15.31 3.37 -24.82
C TYR A 174 -16.56 2.85 -25.55
N TYR A 175 -17.75 3.10 -25.00
CA TYR A 175 -19.03 2.72 -25.63
C TYR A 175 -19.21 3.44 -26.98
N ARG A 176 -18.89 4.73 -27.06
CA ARG A 176 -18.98 5.51 -28.30
C ARG A 176 -18.10 4.91 -29.40
N LEU A 177 -16.87 4.53 -29.07
CA LEU A 177 -15.91 3.97 -30.01
C LEU A 177 -16.31 2.58 -30.51
N LEU A 178 -16.90 1.74 -29.65
CA LEU A 178 -17.34 0.39 -30.04
C LEU A 178 -18.61 0.37 -30.89
N PHE A 179 -19.58 1.25 -30.59
CA PHE A 179 -20.93 1.13 -31.17
C PHE A 179 -21.29 2.21 -32.20
N LYS A 180 -20.51 3.31 -32.29
CA LYS A 180 -20.82 4.41 -33.23
C LYS A 180 -19.78 4.62 -34.34
N GLN A 181 -18.60 3.99 -34.29
CA GLN A 181 -17.58 4.12 -35.34
C GLN A 181 -17.14 2.74 -35.84
N PRO A 182 -16.89 2.58 -37.16
CA PRO A 182 -16.32 1.34 -37.69
C PRO A 182 -14.94 1.11 -37.06
N PRO A 183 -14.61 -0.14 -36.65
CA PRO A 183 -13.36 -0.43 -35.95
C PRO A 183 -12.17 -0.22 -36.89
N ASN A 184 -11.42 0.86 -36.66
CA ASN A 184 -10.15 1.15 -37.32
C ASN A 184 -8.99 0.93 -36.36
N THR A 185 -7.80 0.62 -36.87
CA THR A 185 -6.61 0.37 -36.02
C THR A 185 -6.27 1.55 -35.09
N ASP A 186 -6.58 2.78 -35.53
CA ASP A 186 -6.40 4.01 -34.75
C ASP A 186 -7.34 4.11 -33.53
N SER A 187 -8.54 3.51 -33.58
CA SER A 187 -9.48 3.55 -32.46
C SER A 187 -8.99 2.72 -31.27
N ASN A 188 -8.24 1.64 -31.51
CA ASN A 188 -7.67 0.81 -30.44
C ASN A 188 -6.54 1.53 -29.68
N LEU A 189 -5.69 2.27 -30.38
CA LEU A 189 -4.65 3.10 -29.75
C LEU A 189 -5.25 4.22 -28.91
N TYR A 190 -6.33 4.84 -29.38
CA TYR A 190 -7.04 5.88 -28.66
C TYR A 190 -7.69 5.37 -27.36
N VAL A 191 -8.29 4.17 -27.37
CA VAL A 191 -8.82 3.52 -26.15
C VAL A 191 -7.71 3.28 -25.12
N LEU A 192 -6.56 2.75 -25.54
CA LEU A 192 -5.41 2.53 -24.65
C LEU A 192 -4.91 3.85 -24.04
N PHE A 193 -4.88 4.92 -24.83
CA PHE A 193 -4.47 6.24 -24.36
C PHE A 193 -5.44 6.80 -23.31
N ILE A 194 -6.75 6.74 -23.55
CA ILE A 194 -7.77 7.16 -22.57
C ILE A 194 -7.65 6.35 -21.27
N PHE A 195 -7.47 5.04 -21.37
CA PHE A 195 -7.32 4.19 -20.19
C PHE A 195 -6.03 4.50 -19.42
N GLY A 196 -4.94 4.79 -20.14
CA GLY A 196 -3.68 5.28 -19.57
C GLY A 196 -3.85 6.61 -18.81
N LEU A 197 -4.57 7.57 -19.39
CA LEU A 197 -4.87 8.85 -18.73
C LEU A 197 -5.72 8.65 -17.47
N TYR A 198 -6.76 7.80 -17.53
CA TYR A 198 -7.62 7.51 -16.39
C TYR A 198 -6.86 6.84 -15.25
N THR A 199 -6.05 5.82 -15.56
CA THR A 199 -5.22 5.16 -14.55
C THR A 199 -4.25 6.15 -13.93
N GLY A 200 -3.57 6.97 -14.72
CA GLY A 200 -2.72 8.05 -14.25
C GLY A 200 -3.46 9.03 -13.32
N TRP A 201 -4.67 9.44 -13.69
CA TRP A 201 -5.53 10.31 -12.89
C TRP A 201 -5.90 9.69 -11.54
N VAL A 202 -6.37 8.44 -11.54
CA VAL A 202 -6.73 7.72 -10.30
C VAL A 202 -5.54 7.59 -9.36
N PHE A 203 -4.36 7.26 -9.90
CA PHE A 203 -3.13 7.19 -9.12
C PHE A 203 -2.73 8.56 -8.55
N LEU A 204 -2.84 9.64 -9.32
CA LEU A 204 -2.56 11.01 -8.87
C LEU A 204 -3.49 11.42 -7.73
N VAL A 205 -4.80 11.23 -7.89
CA VAL A 205 -5.81 11.54 -6.87
C VAL A 205 -5.54 10.73 -5.60
N ALA A 206 -5.30 9.42 -5.72
CA ALA A 206 -4.97 8.57 -4.58
C ALA A 206 -3.68 9.02 -3.87
N PHE A 207 -2.66 9.42 -4.64
CA PHE A 207 -1.40 9.93 -4.09
C PHE A 207 -1.60 11.23 -3.29
N CYS A 208 -2.35 12.18 -3.83
CA CYS A 208 -2.70 13.43 -3.14
C CYS A 208 -3.51 13.15 -1.87
N LEU A 209 -4.50 12.28 -1.93
CA LEU A 209 -5.36 11.95 -0.78
C LEU A 209 -4.60 11.22 0.34
N ARG A 210 -3.63 10.36 -0.01
CA ARG A 210 -2.72 9.75 0.98
C ARG A 210 -1.93 10.79 1.77
N TYR A 211 -1.64 11.96 1.19
CA TYR A 211 -0.99 13.04 1.93
C TYR A 211 -1.85 13.58 3.06
N PHE A 212 -3.16 13.74 2.83
CA PHE A 212 -4.11 14.24 3.82
C PHE A 212 -4.40 13.21 4.94
N LEU A 213 -4.30 11.92 4.64
CA LEU A 213 -4.50 10.85 5.63
C LEU A 213 -3.38 10.76 6.68
N LYS A 214 -2.23 11.40 6.48
CA LYS A 214 -1.07 11.29 7.40
C LYS A 214 -1.41 11.64 8.84
N ARG A 215 -2.19 12.72 9.05
CA ARG A 215 -2.60 13.16 10.40
C ARG A 215 -3.56 12.16 11.04
N ALA A 216 -4.51 11.66 10.26
CA ALA A 216 -5.47 10.68 10.75
C ALA A 216 -4.82 9.34 11.09
N ASN A 217 -3.86 8.90 10.29
CA ASN A 217 -3.07 7.69 10.53
C ASN A 217 -2.15 7.83 11.76
N ALA A 218 -1.58 9.01 11.97
CA ALA A 218 -0.84 9.30 13.21
C ALA A 218 -1.74 9.24 14.44
N CYS A 219 -2.94 9.84 14.39
CA CYS A 219 -3.90 9.75 15.48
C CYS A 219 -4.29 8.29 15.79
N GLU A 220 -4.51 7.49 14.75
CA GLU A 220 -4.81 6.06 14.92
C GLU A 220 -3.65 5.30 15.55
N LEU A 221 -2.41 5.53 15.11
CA LEU A 221 -1.21 4.90 15.67
C LEU A 221 -1.05 5.22 17.16
N LEU A 222 -1.26 6.48 17.54
CA LEU A 222 -1.15 6.91 18.94
C LEU A 222 -2.26 6.31 19.83
N GLY A 223 -3.42 6.02 19.25
CA GLY A 223 -4.55 5.38 19.94
C GLY A 223 -4.51 3.85 19.94
N MET A 224 -3.51 3.21 19.33
CA MET A 224 -3.42 1.75 19.29
C MET A 224 -3.18 1.15 20.68
N LYS A 225 -3.82 0.00 20.93
CA LYS A 225 -3.58 -0.78 22.16
C LYS A 225 -2.14 -1.30 22.17
N LYS A 226 -1.49 -1.10 23.31
CA LYS A 226 -0.17 -1.66 23.59
C LYS A 226 -0.32 -2.97 24.34
N ILE A 227 0.56 -3.91 24.05
CA ILE A 227 0.73 -5.12 24.85
C ILE A 227 1.15 -4.63 26.23
N LYS A 228 0.32 -4.89 27.26
CA LYS A 228 0.76 -4.70 28.65
C LYS A 228 1.98 -5.61 28.83
N MET A 229 3.17 -5.03 28.92
CA MET A 229 4.37 -5.79 29.22
C MET A 229 4.24 -6.38 30.64
N THR A 230 3.72 -7.58 30.75
CA THR A 230 4.14 -8.51 31.79
C THR A 230 5.58 -8.85 31.42
N LYS A 231 6.55 -8.26 32.13
CA LYS A 231 8.01 -8.39 31.92
C LYS A 231 8.38 -9.75 31.29
N LEU A 232 8.70 -9.77 30.00
CA LEU A 232 9.53 -10.85 29.44
C LEU A 232 10.97 -10.41 29.65
N ILE A 233 11.51 -10.86 30.78
CA ILE A 233 12.93 -10.84 31.09
C ILE A 233 13.57 -11.81 30.07
N TYR A 234 14.43 -11.29 29.21
CA TYR A 234 15.45 -12.06 28.48
C TYR A 234 16.82 -11.64 29.01
#